data_AF-A0A202DCR3-F1
#
_entry.id   AF-A0A202DCR3-F1
#
_cell.length_a   1.000
_cell.length_b   1.000
_cell.length_c   1.000
_cell.angle_alpha   90.00
_cell.angle_beta   90.00
_cell.angle_gamma   90.00
#
_symmetry.space_group_name_H-M   'P 1'
#
loop_
_entity.id
_entity.type
_entity.pdbx_description
1 polymer ?
#
loop_
_entity_poly.entity_id
_entity_poly.type
_entity_poly.pdbx_seq_one_letter_code
_entity_poly.pdbx_strand_id
1 'polypeptide(L)'
;IGSEEKQWPAVRLAYDEPLDLFMDMMRRSHVSPSASVVRKSVFEKLGGFNDIEEEYKGKRVQAEDYDFFLRAGRLSRFVCSSRSTTLYRRHAAQSSIHAAPQIVMSIKYRIRLITEMHSEEGQESLVSRAISETIARWKEYLTSVCVMGNKEAIDYVMDYGMSEELLKDSTARFKAILMVPGSVLKAWSHVPRTVRKILDV
;
A
#
# COMPACT_ATOMS: atom_id res chain seq x y z
N ILE A 1 -8.53 -27.99 -13.21
CA ILE A 1 -8.42 -26.53 -13.48
C ILE A 1 -8.87 -25.85 -12.21
N GLY A 2 -7.93 -25.25 -11.46
CA GLY A 2 -8.08 -24.93 -10.04
C GLY A 2 -9.08 -23.80 -9.78
N SER A 3 -9.74 -23.87 -8.63
CA SER A 3 -10.69 -22.84 -8.16
C SER A 3 -10.03 -21.45 -8.16
N GLU A 4 -10.78 -20.46 -8.66
CA GLU A 4 -10.40 -19.04 -8.71
C GLU A 4 -9.91 -18.49 -7.36
N GLU A 5 -10.26 -19.14 -6.25
CA GLU A 5 -9.84 -18.79 -4.87
C GLU A 5 -8.33 -18.85 -4.61
N LYS A 6 -7.52 -19.43 -5.50
CA LYS A 6 -6.05 -19.51 -5.33
C LYS A 6 -5.26 -18.51 -6.17
N GLN A 7 -5.91 -17.64 -6.94
CA GLN A 7 -5.22 -16.72 -7.84
C GLN A 7 -4.81 -15.44 -7.08
N TRP A 8 -3.51 -15.23 -6.95
CA TRP A 8 -2.92 -14.03 -6.38
C TRP A 8 -2.37 -13.12 -7.50
N PRO A 9 -2.60 -11.80 -7.47
CA PRO A 9 -3.43 -11.08 -6.50
C PRO A 9 -4.94 -11.29 -6.74
N ALA A 10 -5.74 -11.25 -5.67
CA ALA A 10 -7.21 -11.34 -5.75
C ALA A 10 -7.88 -10.07 -6.33
N VAL A 11 -7.10 -9.15 -6.89
CA VAL A 11 -7.56 -7.88 -7.45
C VAL A 11 -7.94 -8.12 -8.91
N ARG A 12 -9.18 -7.79 -9.27
CA ARG A 12 -9.59 -7.78 -10.68
C ARG A 12 -9.03 -6.53 -11.35
N LEU A 13 -8.01 -6.73 -12.17
CA LEU A 13 -7.51 -5.73 -13.10
C LEU A 13 -8.29 -5.82 -14.41
N ALA A 14 -8.40 -4.70 -15.14
CA ALA A 14 -8.84 -4.74 -16.53
C ALA A 14 -7.80 -5.53 -17.32
N TYR A 15 -8.18 -6.71 -17.81
CA TYR A 15 -7.28 -7.58 -18.53
C TYR A 15 -7.19 -7.16 -19.99
N ASP A 16 -5.99 -7.36 -20.55
CA ASP A 16 -5.70 -7.23 -21.98
C ASP A 16 -5.93 -5.81 -22.54
N GLU A 17 -6.01 -4.81 -21.64
CA GLU A 17 -6.12 -3.37 -21.93
C GLU A 17 -5.03 -2.56 -21.19
N PRO A 18 -4.65 -1.36 -21.71
CA PRO A 18 -3.73 -0.47 -21.00
C PRO A 18 -4.31 0.05 -19.66
N LEU A 19 -3.60 -0.25 -18.56
CA LEU A 19 -3.90 0.17 -17.19
C LEU A 19 -3.05 1.37 -16.79
N ASP A 20 -3.66 2.30 -16.04
CA ASP A 20 -2.95 3.30 -15.22
C ASP A 20 -2.43 2.62 -13.95
N LEU A 21 -1.33 1.87 -14.10
CA LEU A 21 -0.73 1.14 -12.99
C LEU A 21 -0.28 2.07 -11.86
N PHE A 22 0.18 3.29 -12.21
CA PHE A 22 0.59 4.28 -11.22
C PHE A 22 -0.53 4.58 -10.24
N MET A 23 -1.71 4.98 -10.75
CA MET A 23 -2.83 5.30 -9.88
C MET A 23 -3.38 4.08 -9.15
N ASP A 24 -3.39 2.91 -9.78
CA ASP A 24 -3.81 1.69 -9.08
C ASP A 24 -2.84 1.32 -7.95
N MET A 25 -1.53 1.53 -8.13
CA MET A 25 -0.54 1.32 -7.08
C MET A 25 -0.60 2.38 -5.97
N MET A 26 -0.89 3.64 -6.31
CA MET A 26 -1.17 4.68 -5.29
C MET A 26 -2.34 4.25 -4.40
N ARG A 27 -3.38 3.66 -5.00
CA ARG A 27 -4.56 3.21 -4.27
C ARG A 27 -4.41 1.84 -3.60
N ARG A 28 -3.58 0.94 -4.14
CA ARG A 28 -3.47 -0.48 -3.74
C ARG A 28 -2.02 -0.94 -3.76
N SER A 29 -1.55 -1.62 -2.73
CA SER A 29 -0.22 -2.27 -2.79
C SER A 29 -0.32 -3.63 -3.48
N HIS A 30 -0.46 -3.63 -4.80
CA HIS A 30 -0.43 -4.86 -5.58
C HIS A 30 0.62 -4.73 -6.69
N VAL A 31 1.56 -5.66 -6.69
CA VAL A 31 2.41 -5.95 -7.84
C VAL A 31 2.89 -7.38 -7.69
N SER A 32 3.02 -8.10 -8.80
CA SER A 32 3.64 -9.43 -8.82
C SER A 32 4.91 -9.32 -9.66
N PRO A 33 6.05 -9.00 -9.04
CA PRO A 33 7.29 -8.76 -9.77
C PRO A 33 7.69 -9.97 -10.62
N SER A 34 7.51 -11.17 -10.06
CA SER A 34 7.83 -12.43 -10.75
C SER A 34 7.04 -12.63 -12.04
N ALA A 35 5.84 -12.04 -12.16
CA ALA A 35 4.97 -12.15 -13.32
C ALA A 35 5.04 -10.94 -14.27
N SER A 36 5.90 -9.97 -13.95
CA SER A 36 5.94 -8.68 -14.63
C SER A 36 7.17 -8.58 -15.53
N VAL A 37 6.98 -8.01 -16.72
CA VAL A 37 8.05 -7.75 -17.68
C VAL A 37 8.01 -6.27 -18.03
N VAL A 38 9.18 -5.64 -18.01
CA VAL A 38 9.35 -4.23 -18.40
C VAL A 38 10.34 -4.17 -19.56
N ARG A 39 10.17 -3.20 -20.45
CA ARG A 39 11.14 -2.95 -21.53
C ARG A 39 12.45 -2.44 -20.92
N LYS A 40 13.59 -2.84 -21.50
CA LYS A 40 14.92 -2.37 -21.09
C LYS A 40 15.00 -0.84 -21.00
N SER A 41 14.41 -0.13 -21.97
CA SER A 41 14.39 1.33 -22.00
C SER A 41 13.66 1.97 -20.81
N VAL A 42 12.65 1.30 -20.25
CA VAL A 42 11.97 1.76 -19.02
C VAL A 42 12.90 1.59 -17.83
N PHE A 43 13.56 0.44 -17.70
CA PHE A 43 14.53 0.19 -16.63
C PHE A 43 15.70 1.18 -16.66
N GLU A 44 16.27 1.43 -17.84
CA GLU A 44 17.35 2.40 -18.04
C GLU A 44 16.92 3.82 -17.66
N LYS A 45 15.71 4.23 -18.08
CA LYS A 45 15.16 5.55 -17.75
C LYS A 45 14.92 5.73 -16.24
N LEU A 46 14.61 4.65 -15.53
CA LEU A 46 14.41 4.65 -14.08
C LEU A 46 15.72 4.64 -13.27
N GLY A 47 16.85 4.30 -13.88
CA GLY A 47 18.12 4.13 -13.16
C GLY A 47 18.14 2.88 -12.24
N GLY A 48 17.23 1.92 -12.45
CA GLY A 48 17.14 0.71 -11.63
C GLY A 48 16.37 0.86 -10.31
N PHE A 49 16.73 0.05 -9.32
CA PHE A 49 16.10 0.03 -8.00
C PHE A 49 16.61 1.18 -7.12
N ASN A 50 15.73 1.75 -6.30
CA ASN A 50 16.06 2.83 -5.38
C ASN A 50 15.54 2.47 -3.98
N ASP A 51 16.45 1.95 -3.16
CA ASP A 51 16.09 1.33 -1.88
C ASP A 51 15.98 2.39 -0.77
N ILE A 52 14.95 2.24 0.07
CA ILE A 52 14.95 2.85 1.39
C ILE A 52 15.53 1.80 2.36
N GLU A 53 16.63 2.15 3.02
CA GLU A 53 17.22 1.31 4.06
C GLU A 53 16.38 1.43 5.34
N GLU A 54 15.57 0.42 5.59
CA GLU A 54 14.74 0.32 6.79
C GLU A 54 14.99 -1.02 7.48
N GLU A 55 15.17 -0.98 8.80
CA GLU A 55 15.22 -2.16 9.63
C GLU A 55 14.05 -2.20 10.61
N TYR A 56 13.47 -3.38 10.79
CA TYR A 56 12.48 -3.66 11.80
C TYR A 56 12.91 -4.90 12.59
N LYS A 57 13.17 -4.72 13.89
CA LYS A 57 13.66 -5.77 14.81
C LYS A 57 14.94 -6.47 14.29
N GLY A 58 15.90 -5.67 13.82
CA GLY A 58 17.19 -6.17 13.29
C GLY A 58 17.08 -6.95 11.97
N LYS A 59 15.97 -6.80 11.26
CA LYS A 59 15.78 -7.36 9.92
C LYS A 59 15.45 -6.26 8.93
N ARG A 60 16.10 -6.30 7.77
CA ARG A 60 15.79 -5.40 6.65
C ARG A 60 14.36 -5.60 6.16
N VAL A 61 13.63 -4.51 5.95
CA VAL A 61 12.32 -4.50 5.31
C VAL A 61 12.50 -4.30 3.81
N GLN A 62 12.15 -5.30 3.01
CA GLN A 62 12.32 -5.29 1.56
C GLN A 62 10.99 -4.97 0.85
N ALA A 63 11.00 -3.97 -0.02
CA ALA A 63 9.87 -3.52 -0.84
C ALA A 63 10.36 -2.71 -2.06
N GLU A 64 11.60 -2.95 -2.51
CA GLU A 64 12.26 -2.28 -3.64
C GLU A 64 11.56 -2.54 -4.97
N ASP A 65 10.93 -3.71 -5.10
CA ASP A 65 10.10 -4.09 -6.22
C ASP A 65 8.86 -3.18 -6.34
N TYR A 66 8.21 -2.91 -5.22
CA TYR A 66 7.06 -2.02 -5.16
C TYR A 66 7.42 -0.61 -5.63
N ASP A 67 8.54 -0.06 -5.16
CA ASP A 67 9.03 1.25 -5.61
C ASP A 67 9.32 1.27 -7.12
N PHE A 68 10.04 0.26 -7.62
CA PHE A 68 10.39 0.16 -9.01
C PHE A 68 9.14 0.19 -9.90
N PHE A 69 8.13 -0.62 -9.58
CA PHE A 69 6.90 -0.67 -10.38
C PHE A 69 6.01 0.56 -10.20
N LEU A 70 6.05 1.21 -9.03
CA LEU A 70 5.35 2.47 -8.82
C LEU A 70 5.92 3.56 -9.74
N ARG A 71 7.25 3.70 -9.81
CA ARG A 71 7.92 4.64 -10.73
C ARG A 71 7.75 4.22 -12.19
N ALA A 72 7.80 2.92 -12.49
CA ALA A 72 7.57 2.43 -13.85
C ALA A 72 6.14 2.74 -14.34
N GLY A 73 5.13 2.55 -13.49
CA GLY A 73 3.74 2.87 -13.79
C GLY A 73 3.54 4.35 -14.09
N ARG A 74 4.34 5.24 -13.47
CA ARG A 74 4.33 6.67 -13.74
C ARG A 74 4.88 7.00 -15.13
N LEU A 75 5.89 6.25 -15.59
CA LEU A 75 6.53 6.46 -16.89
C LEU A 75 5.76 5.83 -18.06
N SER A 76 4.98 4.78 -17.82
CA SER A 76 4.39 3.97 -18.88
C SER A 76 3.13 3.26 -18.42
N ARG A 77 2.18 3.07 -19.35
CA ARG A 77 1.03 2.20 -19.13
C ARG A 77 1.46 0.74 -19.15
N PHE A 78 0.79 -0.06 -18.34
CA PHE A 78 0.98 -1.52 -18.29
C PHE A 78 -0.21 -2.22 -18.91
N VAL A 79 -0.02 -3.45 -19.38
CA VAL A 79 -1.11 -4.34 -19.80
C VAL A 79 -1.04 -5.57 -18.91
N CYS A 80 -2.15 -5.90 -18.25
CA CYS A 80 -2.26 -7.09 -17.43
C CYS A 80 -2.85 -8.24 -18.25
N SER A 81 -2.16 -9.38 -18.34
CA SER A 81 -2.73 -10.55 -19.00
C SER A 81 -3.69 -11.29 -18.07
N SER A 82 -4.81 -11.76 -18.63
CA SER A 82 -5.75 -12.67 -17.95
C SER A 82 -5.16 -14.06 -17.67
N ARG A 83 -4.02 -14.42 -18.30
CA ARG A 83 -3.39 -15.73 -18.17
C ARG A 83 -2.50 -15.81 -16.94
N SER A 84 -2.62 -16.92 -16.19
CA SER A 84 -1.64 -17.26 -15.16
C SER A 84 -0.33 -17.67 -15.82
N THR A 85 0.75 -16.92 -15.56
CA THR A 85 2.07 -17.11 -16.16
C THR A 85 3.13 -17.56 -15.17
N THR A 86 2.83 -17.54 -13.87
CA THR A 86 3.79 -17.85 -12.80
C THR A 86 3.14 -18.60 -11.65
N LEU A 87 3.95 -19.43 -10.97
CA LEU A 87 3.58 -20.10 -9.73
C LEU A 87 4.50 -19.59 -8.62
N TYR A 88 3.94 -18.84 -7.67
CA TYR A 88 4.70 -18.27 -6.57
C TYR A 88 4.60 -19.17 -5.33
N ARG A 89 5.75 -19.58 -4.77
CA ARG A 89 5.81 -20.34 -3.52
C ARG A 89 5.90 -19.39 -2.33
N ARG A 90 5.00 -19.53 -1.36
CA ARG A 90 5.08 -18.85 -0.06
C ARG A 90 5.88 -19.69 0.93
N HIS A 91 6.73 -19.07 1.74
CA HIS A 91 7.50 -19.73 2.78
C HIS A 91 7.67 -18.84 4.02
N ALA A 92 7.91 -19.45 5.19
CA ALA A 92 7.97 -18.77 6.48
C ALA A 92 9.19 -17.86 6.69
N ALA A 93 10.11 -17.80 5.72
CA ALA A 93 11.26 -16.90 5.75
C ALA A 93 11.05 -15.63 4.89
N GLN A 94 9.88 -15.44 4.29
CA GLN A 94 9.61 -14.25 3.47
C GLN A 94 9.57 -12.99 4.33
N SER A 95 10.23 -11.93 3.87
CA SER A 95 10.23 -10.61 4.51
C SER A 95 8.81 -10.01 4.61
N SER A 96 7.90 -10.45 3.74
CA SER A 96 6.49 -10.04 3.71
C SER A 96 5.64 -10.56 4.88
N ILE A 97 6.21 -11.39 5.76
CA ILE A 97 5.51 -11.89 6.97
C ILE A 97 5.27 -10.76 7.98
N HIS A 98 6.13 -9.73 8.00
CA HIS A 98 5.94 -8.56 8.84
C HIS A 98 5.08 -7.52 8.12
N ALA A 99 3.75 -7.69 8.19
CA ALA A 99 2.81 -6.87 7.44
C ALA A 99 2.88 -5.36 7.75
N ALA A 100 3.03 -4.97 9.02
CA ALA A 100 3.06 -3.56 9.41
C ALA A 100 4.29 -2.79 8.86
N PRO A 101 5.53 -3.30 8.99
CA PRO A 101 6.68 -2.70 8.31
C PRO A 101 6.51 -2.60 6.79
N GLN A 102 5.96 -3.62 6.14
CA GLN A 102 5.70 -3.63 4.70
C GLN A 102 4.68 -2.56 4.28
N ILE A 103 3.63 -2.37 5.09
CA ILE A 103 2.66 -1.28 4.91
C ILE A 103 3.37 0.07 4.94
N VAL A 104 4.15 0.33 5.99
CA VAL A 104 4.88 1.60 6.17
C VAL A 104 5.86 1.82 5.01
N MET A 105 6.62 0.80 4.60
CA MET A 105 7.52 0.92 3.45
C MET A 105 6.80 1.29 2.16
N SER A 106 5.66 0.64 1.88
CA SER A 106 4.89 0.98 0.69
C SER A 106 4.37 2.42 0.71
N ILE A 107 4.14 3.00 1.89
CA ILE A 107 3.71 4.40 2.05
C ILE A 107 4.89 5.35 1.93
N LYS A 108 6.05 5.04 2.54
CA LYS A 108 7.29 5.79 2.37
C LYS A 108 7.64 5.98 0.89
N TYR A 109 7.55 4.91 0.09
CA TYR A 109 7.79 5.00 -1.35
C TYR A 109 6.76 5.88 -2.10
N ARG A 110 5.47 5.83 -1.73
CA ARG A 110 4.46 6.72 -2.31
C ARG A 110 4.75 8.19 -2.00
N ILE A 111 5.07 8.48 -0.74
CA ILE A 111 5.35 9.84 -0.27
C ILE A 111 6.60 10.38 -0.96
N ARG A 112 7.69 9.60 -1.01
CA ARG A 112 8.90 9.96 -1.74
C ARG A 112 8.59 10.36 -3.19
N LEU A 113 7.85 9.52 -3.91
CA LEU A 113 7.50 9.81 -5.31
C LEU A 113 6.56 11.03 -5.45
N ILE A 114 5.62 11.24 -4.52
CA ILE A 114 4.80 12.45 -4.48
C ILE A 114 5.66 13.71 -4.28
N THR A 115 6.63 13.66 -3.36
CA THR A 115 7.55 14.77 -3.09
C THR A 115 8.39 15.08 -4.33
N GLU A 116 8.93 14.07 -5.00
CA GLU A 116 9.65 14.23 -6.27
C GLU A 116 8.76 14.90 -7.32
N MET A 117 7.53 14.41 -7.50
CA MET A 117 6.56 14.96 -8.45
C MET A 117 6.16 16.40 -8.16
N HIS A 118 6.10 16.79 -6.88
CA HIS A 118 5.72 18.14 -6.48
C HIS A 118 6.75 19.19 -6.91
N SER A 119 8.00 18.77 -7.18
CA SER A 119 9.06 19.64 -7.70
C SER A 119 9.00 19.84 -9.22
N GLU A 120 8.11 19.14 -9.92
CA GLU A 120 7.97 19.17 -11.38
C GLU A 120 6.80 20.06 -11.82
N GLU A 121 7.05 20.96 -12.78
CA GLU A 121 6.03 21.88 -13.30
C GLU A 121 4.91 21.13 -14.05
N GLY A 122 3.65 21.53 -13.84
CA GLY A 122 2.50 20.99 -14.56
C GLY A 122 1.98 19.65 -14.06
N GLN A 123 2.43 19.17 -12.90
CA GLN A 123 2.02 17.90 -12.29
C GLN A 123 0.97 18.06 -11.18
N GLU A 124 0.43 19.26 -10.94
CA GLU A 124 -0.36 19.60 -9.75
C GLU A 124 -1.61 18.72 -9.60
N SER A 125 -2.33 18.49 -10.71
CA SER A 125 -3.52 17.63 -10.73
C SER A 125 -3.17 16.17 -10.43
N LEU A 126 -2.08 15.67 -11.01
CA LEU A 126 -1.62 14.30 -10.81
C LEU A 126 -1.15 14.08 -9.36
N VAL A 127 -0.40 15.03 -8.80
CA VAL A 127 0.05 15.05 -7.40
C VAL A 127 -1.13 15.07 -6.44
N SER A 128 -2.11 15.95 -6.66
CA SER A 128 -3.32 16.03 -5.82
C SER A 128 -4.09 14.71 -5.79
N ARG A 129 -4.25 14.06 -6.94
CA ARG A 129 -4.87 12.74 -7.04
C ARG A 129 -4.04 11.67 -6.32
N ALA A 130 -2.73 11.63 -6.55
CA ALA A 130 -1.80 10.71 -5.90
C ALA A 130 -1.83 10.80 -4.36
N ILE A 131 -1.89 12.02 -3.82
CA ILE A 131 -2.08 12.29 -2.38
C ILE A 131 -3.40 11.70 -1.90
N SER A 132 -4.50 11.97 -2.62
CA SER A 132 -5.83 11.51 -2.25
C SER A 132 -5.91 9.97 -2.19
N GLU A 133 -5.38 9.28 -3.19
CA GLU A 133 -5.34 7.81 -3.22
C GLU A 133 -4.44 7.24 -2.11
N THR A 134 -3.31 7.88 -1.83
CA THR A 134 -2.38 7.48 -0.75
C THR A 134 -3.03 7.61 0.63
N ILE A 135 -3.71 8.73 0.91
CA ILE A 135 -4.44 8.94 2.17
C ILE A 135 -5.61 7.95 2.29
N ALA A 136 -6.34 7.69 1.21
CA ALA A 136 -7.42 6.71 1.20
C ALA A 136 -6.88 5.31 1.55
N ARG A 137 -5.75 4.92 0.94
CA ARG A 137 -5.11 3.64 1.22
C ARG A 137 -4.57 3.56 2.64
N TRP A 138 -3.98 4.63 3.17
CA TRP A 138 -3.51 4.71 4.54
C TRP A 138 -4.64 4.42 5.56
N LYS A 139 -5.80 5.04 5.38
CA LYS A 139 -6.98 4.79 6.23
C LYS A 139 -7.43 3.33 6.23
N GLU A 140 -7.36 2.65 5.09
CA GLU A 140 -7.65 1.22 5.01
C GLU A 140 -6.62 0.38 5.76
N TYR A 141 -5.35 0.76 5.70
CA TYR A 141 -4.31 0.08 6.46
C TYR A 141 -4.50 0.23 7.97
N LEU A 142 -4.79 1.44 8.44
CA LEU A 142 -5.14 1.66 9.86
C LEU A 142 -6.31 0.78 10.28
N THR A 143 -7.36 0.74 9.47
CA THR A 143 -8.54 -0.12 9.71
C THR A 143 -8.16 -1.59 9.78
N SER A 144 -7.39 -2.09 8.80
CA SER A 144 -6.97 -3.49 8.71
C SER A 144 -6.12 -3.91 9.91
N VAL A 145 -5.14 -3.07 10.29
CA VAL A 145 -4.23 -3.33 11.40
C VAL A 145 -4.98 -3.37 12.74
N CYS A 146 -5.95 -2.47 12.94
CA CYS A 146 -6.79 -2.51 14.13
C CYS A 146 -7.72 -3.72 14.17
N VAL A 147 -8.32 -4.14 13.04
CA VAL A 147 -9.15 -5.36 12.98
C VAL A 147 -8.33 -6.61 13.33
N MET A 148 -7.03 -6.64 13.01
CA MET A 148 -6.16 -7.74 13.39
C MET A 148 -5.83 -7.77 14.91
N GLY A 149 -6.08 -6.69 15.65
CA GLY A 149 -5.92 -6.63 17.11
C GLY A 149 -4.47 -6.72 17.61
N ASN A 150 -3.47 -6.68 16.72
CA ASN A 150 -2.07 -6.73 17.13
C ASN A 150 -1.61 -5.35 17.61
N LYS A 151 -1.55 -5.16 18.93
CA LYS A 151 -1.17 -3.88 19.56
C LYS A 151 0.17 -3.33 19.06
N GLU A 152 1.19 -4.17 18.95
CA GLU A 152 2.51 -3.73 18.48
C GLU A 152 2.45 -3.21 17.04
N ALA A 153 1.70 -3.89 16.17
CA ALA A 153 1.50 -3.43 14.80
C ALA A 153 0.70 -2.12 14.73
N ILE A 154 -0.32 -1.97 15.60
CA ILE A 154 -1.11 -0.74 15.70
C ILE A 154 -0.20 0.42 16.13
N ASP A 155 0.54 0.26 17.22
CA ASP A 155 1.42 1.30 17.76
C ASP A 155 2.46 1.72 16.70
N TYR A 156 3.13 0.75 16.05
CA TYR A 156 4.10 1.02 15.00
C TYR A 156 3.54 1.84 13.82
N VAL A 157 2.36 1.46 13.32
CA VAL A 157 1.73 2.14 12.17
C VAL A 157 1.21 3.53 12.59
N MET A 158 0.67 3.66 13.80
CA MET A 158 0.21 4.94 14.35
C MET A 158 1.37 5.92 14.55
N ASP A 159 2.47 5.46 15.13
CA ASP A 159 3.64 6.29 15.39
C ASP A 159 4.22 6.83 14.08
N TYR A 160 4.38 5.96 13.08
CA TYR A 160 4.79 6.40 11.74
C TYR A 160 3.80 7.43 11.16
N GLY A 161 2.50 7.12 11.18
CA GLY A 161 1.48 8.02 10.63
C GLY A 161 1.33 9.36 11.35
N MET A 162 1.73 9.46 12.62
CA MET A 162 1.75 10.72 13.38
C MET A 162 3.02 11.52 13.12
N SER A 163 4.12 10.85 12.77
CA SER A 163 5.38 11.50 12.41
C SER A 163 5.41 12.06 10.99
N GLU A 164 4.53 11.57 10.12
CA GLU A 164 4.48 11.91 8.69
C GLU A 164 3.41 12.96 8.41
N GLU A 165 3.82 14.14 7.93
CA GLU A 165 2.93 15.32 7.80
C GLU A 165 1.74 15.04 6.88
N LEU A 166 1.95 14.30 5.77
CA LEU A 166 0.87 13.94 4.85
C LEU A 166 -0.22 13.08 5.50
N LEU A 167 0.13 12.29 6.51
CA LEU A 167 -0.75 11.28 7.10
C LEU A 167 -1.33 11.71 8.44
N LYS A 168 -0.63 12.62 9.15
CA LYS A 168 -0.87 13.03 10.54
C LYS A 168 -2.33 13.30 10.87
N ASP A 169 -3.02 14.11 10.06
CA ASP A 169 -4.43 14.44 10.28
C ASP A 169 -5.34 13.20 10.23
N SER A 170 -5.11 12.34 9.24
CA SER A 170 -5.89 11.12 9.09
C SER A 170 -5.61 10.11 10.20
N THR A 171 -4.36 10.02 10.64
CA THR A 171 -3.92 9.17 11.76
C THR A 171 -4.47 9.67 13.09
N ALA A 172 -4.42 10.98 13.35
CA ALA A 172 -4.94 11.59 14.57
C ALA A 172 -6.45 11.38 14.72
N ARG A 173 -7.21 11.57 13.63
CA ARG A 173 -8.66 11.29 13.61
C ARG A 173 -8.95 9.83 13.90
N PHE A 174 -8.17 8.92 13.33
CA PHE A 174 -8.33 7.49 13.57
C PHE A 174 -8.01 7.13 15.03
N LYS A 175 -6.90 7.65 15.58
CA LYS A 175 -6.52 7.48 16.99
C LYS A 175 -7.62 7.96 17.94
N ALA A 176 -8.23 9.11 17.66
CA ALA A 176 -9.34 9.63 18.46
C ALA A 176 -10.53 8.66 18.49
N ILE A 177 -10.85 8.00 17.36
CA ILE A 177 -11.91 6.98 17.30
C ILE A 177 -11.56 5.78 18.21
N LEU A 178 -10.31 5.32 18.20
CA LEU A 178 -9.87 4.20 19.05
C LEU A 178 -9.91 4.50 20.55
N MET A 179 -9.85 5.77 20.94
CA MET A 179 -9.93 6.18 22.36
C MET A 179 -11.37 6.26 22.87
N VAL A 180 -12.38 6.22 22.00
CA VAL A 180 -13.78 6.23 22.44
C VAL A 180 -14.12 4.85 23.01
N PRO A 181 -14.65 4.76 24.25
CA PRO A 181 -15.03 3.47 24.83
C PRO A 181 -15.97 2.68 23.91
N GLY A 182 -15.74 1.37 23.79
CA GLY A 182 -16.55 0.51 22.92
C GLY A 182 -18.05 0.55 23.22
N SER A 183 -18.42 0.79 24.48
CA SER A 183 -19.81 1.00 24.92
C SER A 183 -20.46 2.23 24.27
N VAL A 184 -19.72 3.32 24.10
CA VAL A 184 -20.20 4.58 23.50
C VAL A 184 -20.31 4.43 21.98
N LEU A 185 -19.34 3.77 21.34
CA LEU A 185 -19.37 3.53 19.89
C LEU A 185 -20.47 2.53 19.48
N LYS A 186 -20.80 1.54 20.33
CA LYS A 186 -21.92 0.62 20.10
C LYS A 186 -23.29 1.32 20.13
N ALA A 187 -23.41 2.41 20.89
CA ALA A 187 -24.64 3.23 20.95
C ALA A 187 -24.85 4.13 19.72
N TRP A 188 -23.81 4.34 18.90
CA TRP A 188 -23.92 5.14 17.68
C TRP A 188 -24.40 4.28 16.50
N SER A 189 -25.69 4.44 16.16
CA SER A 189 -26.35 3.69 15.08
C SER A 189 -25.70 3.84 13.70
N HIS A 190 -24.88 4.88 13.51
CA HIS A 190 -24.23 5.24 12.23
C HIS A 190 -22.75 4.81 12.14
N VAL A 191 -22.21 4.11 13.14
CA VAL A 191 -20.80 3.66 13.10
C VAL A 191 -20.64 2.59 12.01
N PRO A 192 -19.75 2.80 11.03
CA PRO A 192 -19.49 1.85 9.95
C PRO A 192 -19.20 0.46 10.50
N ARG A 193 -19.70 -0.59 9.84
CA ARG A 193 -19.49 -2.00 10.24
C ARG A 193 -18.01 -2.33 10.50
N THR A 194 -17.10 -1.72 9.75
CA THR A 194 -15.65 -1.87 9.90
C THR A 194 -15.14 -1.36 11.26
N VAL A 195 -15.69 -0.24 11.75
CA VAL A 195 -15.35 0.29 13.08
C VAL A 195 -15.98 -0.57 14.17
N ARG A 196 -17.19 -1.11 13.98
CA ARG A 196 -17.78 -2.05 14.96
C ARG A 196 -16.94 -3.32 15.13
N LYS A 197 -16.40 -3.87 14.04
CA LYS A 197 -15.49 -5.04 14.10
C LYS A 197 -14.21 -4.79 14.89
N ILE A 198 -13.71 -3.56 14.92
CA ILE A 198 -12.53 -3.18 15.72
C ILE A 198 -12.84 -3.21 17.23
N LEU A 199 -14.11 -3.08 17.62
CA LEU A 199 -14.55 -2.89 19.01
C LEU A 199 -15.16 -4.15 19.66
N ASP A 200 -15.26 -5.24 18.91
CA ASP A 200 -15.72 -6.54 19.40
C ASP A 200 -14.53 -7.46 19.80
N VAL A 201 -13.34 -6.88 19.97
CA VAL A 201 -12.13 -7.51 20.53
C VAL A 201 -11.90 -7.01 21.95
#